data_AF-T0ZYE8-F1
#
_entry.id   AF-T0ZYE8-F1
#
_cell.length_a   1.000
_cell.length_b   1.000
_cell.length_c   1.000
_cell.angle_alpha   90.00
_cell.angle_beta   90.00
_cell.angle_gamma   90.00
#
_symmetry.space_group_name_H-M   'P 1'
#
loop_
_entity.id
_entity.type
_entity.pdbx_description
1 polymer ?
#
loop_
_entity_poly.entity_id
_entity_poly.type
_entity_poly.pdbx_seq_one_letter_code
_entity_poly.pdbx_strand_id
1 'polypeptide(L)'
;EGEIHIFHPEVMVAFGGWNAYWWQVDQLEDYYKPGALLIMNYWNACAFAARSIFERCPYHVSRVGEAGFGYEDWHWNCETIAGGLIHRVARGTVRFERRKPGGSLNVAHQNAGAVIRPSFFFEHL
;
A
#
# COMPACT_ATOMS: atom_id res chain seq x y z
N GLU A 1 -18.70 10.76 -5.95
CA GLU A 1 -18.23 9.58 -5.16
C GLU A 1 -16.75 9.25 -5.40
N GLY A 2 -16.26 9.18 -6.64
CA GLY A 2 -14.86 8.77 -6.92
C GLY A 2 -13.72 9.70 -6.49
N GLU A 3 -13.99 10.90 -5.97
CA GLU A 3 -12.95 11.90 -5.64
C GLU A 3 -12.29 11.71 -4.26
N ILE A 4 -12.83 10.79 -3.45
CA ILE A 4 -12.28 10.45 -2.13
C ILE A 4 -11.90 8.97 -1.99
N HIS A 5 -12.11 8.18 -3.04
CA HIS A 5 -11.89 6.73 -2.99
C HIS A 5 -10.65 6.32 -3.76
N ILE A 6 -9.89 5.42 -3.14
CA ILE A 6 -8.75 4.72 -3.74
C ILE A 6 -9.13 3.25 -3.82
N PHE A 7 -9.11 2.68 -5.02
CA PHE A 7 -9.49 1.30 -5.24
C PHE A 7 -8.28 0.39 -5.37
N HIS A 8 -8.35 -0.73 -4.68
CA HIS A 8 -7.41 -1.85 -4.81
C HIS A 8 -8.12 -3.08 -5.38
N PRO A 9 -7.40 -3.99 -6.07
CA PRO A 9 -7.98 -5.26 -6.49
C PRO A 9 -8.53 -6.05 -5.29
N GLU A 10 -9.57 -6.86 -5.47
CA GLU A 10 -10.10 -7.67 -4.36
C GLU A 10 -9.15 -8.76 -3.94
N VAL A 11 -8.60 -9.49 -4.91
CA VAL A 11 -7.68 -10.60 -4.66
C VAL A 11 -6.34 -10.34 -5.33
N MET A 12 -5.29 -10.68 -4.60
CA MET A 12 -3.94 -10.78 -5.11
C MET A 12 -3.55 -12.21 -5.35
N VAL A 13 -2.90 -12.47 -6.47
CA VAL A 13 -2.27 -13.76 -6.80
C VAL A 13 -0.82 -13.50 -7.17
N ALA A 14 0.09 -13.89 -6.28
CA ALA A 14 1.51 -13.96 -6.56
C ALA A 14 1.86 -15.30 -7.20
N PHE A 15 2.69 -15.27 -8.24
CA PHE A 15 3.17 -16.48 -8.90
C PHE A 15 4.63 -16.37 -9.35
N GLY A 16 5.28 -17.50 -9.61
CA GLY A 16 6.67 -17.56 -10.06
C GLY A 16 7.61 -17.91 -8.90
N GLY A 17 8.50 -16.98 -8.50
CA GLY A 17 9.45 -17.21 -7.41
C GLY A 17 8.82 -17.41 -6.03
N TRP A 18 7.55 -17.05 -5.88
CA TRP A 18 6.74 -17.31 -4.70
C TRP A 18 5.26 -17.37 -5.13
N ASN A 19 4.54 -18.39 -4.68
CA ASN A 19 3.14 -18.63 -5.02
C ASN A 19 2.27 -18.44 -3.79
N ALA A 20 1.38 -17.46 -3.83
CA ALA A 20 0.46 -17.16 -2.73
C ALA A 20 -0.72 -16.34 -3.25
N TYR A 21 -1.80 -16.30 -2.47
CA TYR A 21 -2.91 -15.41 -2.72
C TYR A 21 -3.44 -14.84 -1.41
N TRP A 22 -4.05 -13.66 -1.46
CA TRP A 22 -4.66 -13.00 -0.31
C TRP A 22 -5.70 -11.97 -0.77
N TRP A 23 -6.64 -11.66 0.12
CA TRP A 23 -7.62 -10.59 -0.08
C TRP A 23 -7.04 -9.25 0.40
N GLN A 24 -7.33 -8.18 -0.34
CA GLN A 24 -7.09 -6.83 0.13
C GLN A 24 -8.22 -6.41 1.10
N VAL A 25 -7.94 -5.44 1.96
CA VAL A 25 -8.88 -4.97 2.98
C VAL A 25 -9.70 -3.79 2.47
N ASP A 26 -11.01 -3.78 2.69
CA ASP A 26 -11.84 -2.59 2.53
C ASP A 26 -11.84 -1.79 3.83
N GLN A 27 -11.50 -0.51 3.78
CA GLN A 27 -11.36 0.34 4.97
C GLN A 27 -12.69 0.54 5.71
N LEU A 28 -13.83 0.39 5.03
CA LEU A 28 -15.15 0.55 5.62
C LEU A 28 -15.72 -0.74 6.22
N GLU A 29 -14.96 -1.84 6.19
CA GLU A 29 -15.39 -3.14 6.73
C GLU A 29 -14.75 -3.44 8.08
N ASP A 30 -15.40 -4.28 8.89
CA ASP A 30 -15.03 -4.57 10.28
C ASP A 30 -13.60 -5.13 10.44
N TYR A 31 -13.06 -5.75 9.38
CA TYR A 31 -11.71 -6.29 9.38
C TYR A 31 -10.62 -5.20 9.42
N TYR A 32 -10.93 -3.99 8.93
CA TYR A 32 -9.97 -2.89 8.95
C TYR A 32 -9.72 -2.41 10.38
N LYS A 33 -8.48 -2.59 10.84
CA LYS A 33 -7.97 -2.04 12.09
C LYS A 33 -6.88 -1.01 11.79
N PRO A 34 -7.12 0.29 12.04
CA PRO A 34 -6.14 1.36 11.79
C PRO A 34 -4.73 1.05 12.35
N GLY A 35 -4.67 0.55 13.58
CA GLY A 35 -3.40 0.23 14.25
C GLY A 35 -2.58 -0.87 13.60
N ALA A 36 -3.15 -1.72 12.74
CA ALA A 36 -2.35 -2.73 12.03
C ALA A 36 -1.39 -2.10 11.01
N LEU A 37 -1.68 -0.87 10.54
CA LEU A 37 -0.79 -0.13 9.65
C LEU A 37 0.56 0.23 10.30
N LEU A 38 0.73 0.04 11.61
CA LEU A 38 2.03 0.12 12.27
C LEU A 38 2.96 -1.06 11.94
N ILE A 39 2.39 -2.22 11.58
CA ILE A 39 3.16 -3.47 11.44
C ILE A 39 2.97 -4.15 10.08
N MET A 40 1.95 -3.78 9.32
CA MET A 40 1.72 -4.31 7.97
C MET A 40 1.02 -3.30 7.06
N ASN A 41 1.31 -3.37 5.76
CA ASN A 41 0.52 -2.70 4.73
C ASN A 41 -0.68 -3.58 4.36
N TYR A 42 -1.90 -3.06 4.49
CA TYR A 42 -3.11 -3.78 4.06
C TYR A 42 -3.24 -3.92 2.56
N TRP A 43 -2.59 -3.03 1.81
CA TRP A 43 -2.69 -2.95 0.37
C TRP A 43 -1.34 -3.16 -0.30
N ASN A 44 -1.34 -3.26 -1.63
CA ASN A 44 -0.12 -3.26 -2.41
C ASN A 44 -0.01 -1.97 -3.23
N ALA A 45 1.08 -1.86 -4.00
CA ALA A 45 1.32 -0.76 -4.91
C ALA A 45 0.30 -0.60 -6.05
N CYS A 46 -0.68 -1.49 -6.22
CA CYS A 46 -1.74 -1.33 -7.21
C CYS A 46 -2.89 -0.52 -6.63
N ALA A 47 -3.01 0.72 -7.10
CA ALA A 47 -4.09 1.62 -6.73
C ALA A 47 -4.73 2.23 -7.98
N PHE A 48 -6.04 2.45 -7.93
CA PHE A 48 -6.79 3.21 -8.94
C PHE A 48 -7.60 4.31 -8.25
N ALA A 49 -7.38 5.55 -8.66
CA ALA A 49 -8.01 6.71 -8.04
C ALA A 49 -8.09 7.87 -9.05
N ALA A 50 -8.86 8.90 -8.72
CA ALA A 50 -8.87 10.14 -9.51
C ALA A 50 -7.46 10.75 -9.55
N ARG A 51 -7.08 11.34 -10.69
CA ARG A 51 -5.77 12.01 -10.85
C ARG A 51 -5.50 13.03 -9.74
N SER A 52 -6.51 13.80 -9.35
CA SER A 52 -6.44 14.82 -8.30
C SER A 52 -6.01 14.25 -6.94
N ILE A 53 -6.27 12.97 -6.66
CA ILE A 53 -5.82 12.31 -5.44
C ILE A 53 -4.29 12.17 -5.42
N PHE A 54 -3.70 11.72 -6.53
CA PHE A 54 -2.24 11.59 -6.66
C PHE A 54 -1.52 12.94 -6.69
N GLU A 55 -2.18 13.99 -7.19
CA GLU A 55 -1.66 15.35 -7.16
C GLU A 55 -1.73 15.95 -5.74
N ARG A 56 -2.81 15.68 -5.00
CA ARG A 56 -2.99 16.15 -3.62
C ARG A 56 -2.07 15.41 -2.63
N CYS A 57 -1.88 14.11 -2.83
CA CYS A 57 -1.04 13.26 -2.00
C CYS A 57 -0.04 12.53 -2.91
N PRO A 58 1.13 13.13 -3.18
CA PRO A 58 2.15 12.49 -4.02
C PRO A 58 2.92 11.42 -3.25
N TYR A 59 3.47 10.44 -3.98
CA TYR A 59 4.41 9.48 -3.39
C TYR A 59 5.71 10.15 -2.96
N HIS A 60 6.19 9.82 -1.76
CA HIS A 60 7.51 10.20 -1.31
C HIS A 60 8.54 9.13 -1.70
N VAL A 61 9.46 9.52 -2.57
CA VAL A 61 10.55 8.65 -3.03
C VAL A 61 11.32 8.09 -1.83
N SER A 62 11.50 6.77 -1.79
CA SER A 62 12.28 6.09 -0.75
C SER A 62 13.27 5.14 -1.41
N ARG A 63 14.47 5.63 -1.72
CA ARG A 63 15.50 4.78 -2.30
C ARG A 63 16.08 3.83 -1.25
N VAL A 64 16.26 2.57 -1.65
CA VAL A 64 16.80 1.51 -0.79
C VAL A 64 18.13 1.95 -0.20
N GLY A 65 18.24 1.88 1.13
CA GLY A 65 19.49 2.12 1.86
C GLY A 65 19.91 3.59 2.04
N GLU A 66 19.23 4.56 1.41
CA GLU A 66 19.65 5.97 1.53
C GLU A 66 19.26 6.60 2.87
N ALA A 67 18.00 6.44 3.29
CA ALA A 67 17.45 7.10 4.49
C ALA A 67 16.86 6.11 5.50
N GLY A 68 17.02 4.80 5.28
CA GLY A 68 16.40 3.75 6.10
C GLY A 68 14.88 3.64 5.92
N PHE A 69 14.32 4.33 4.92
CA PHE A 69 12.88 4.37 4.69
C PHE A 69 12.40 3.51 3.51
N GLY A 70 11.18 3.01 3.65
CA GLY A 70 10.41 2.23 2.70
C GLY A 70 9.14 1.71 3.39
N TYR A 71 8.06 1.37 2.74
CA TYR A 71 7.80 1.29 1.31
C TYR A 71 6.97 2.50 0.89
N GLU A 72 7.17 2.99 -0.33
CA GLU A 72 6.47 4.19 -0.79
C GLU A 72 4.95 4.01 -0.83
N ASP A 73 4.47 2.82 -1.18
CA ASP A 73 3.04 2.51 -1.21
C ASP A 73 2.43 2.45 0.19
N TRP A 74 3.12 1.85 1.16
CA TRP A 74 2.65 1.81 2.54
C TRP A 74 2.60 3.22 3.14
N HIS A 75 3.67 4.00 2.99
CA HIS A 75 3.67 5.39 3.46
C HIS A 75 2.56 6.21 2.80
N TRP A 76 2.41 6.09 1.48
CA TRP A 76 1.36 6.78 0.75
C TRP A 76 -0.05 6.40 1.22
N ASN A 77 -0.32 5.11 1.47
CA ASN A 77 -1.62 4.67 2.01
C ASN A 77 -1.93 5.32 3.37
N CYS A 78 -0.93 5.46 4.24
CA CYS A 78 -1.11 6.15 5.51
C CYS A 78 -1.41 7.64 5.28
N GLU A 79 -0.62 8.31 4.46
CA GLU A 79 -0.81 9.74 4.14
C GLU A 79 -2.17 10.03 3.51
N THR A 80 -2.66 9.16 2.63
CA THR A 80 -3.98 9.32 2.03
C THR A 80 -5.09 9.21 3.06
N ILE A 81 -4.99 8.26 3.99
CA ILE A 81 -5.95 8.13 5.10
C ILE A 81 -5.93 9.39 5.98
N ALA A 82 -4.74 9.90 6.32
CA ALA A 82 -4.61 11.16 7.07
C ALA A 82 -5.25 12.34 6.32
N GLY A 83 -5.19 12.33 4.98
CA GLY A 83 -5.86 13.28 4.10
C GLY A 83 -7.37 13.08 3.92
N GLY A 84 -8.00 12.17 4.69
CA GLY A 84 -9.43 11.89 4.63
C GLY A 84 -9.87 11.04 3.45
N LEU A 85 -8.93 10.35 2.79
CA LEU A 85 -9.23 9.42 1.69
C LEU A 85 -9.58 8.04 2.23
N ILE A 86 -10.37 7.30 1.44
CA ILE A 86 -10.90 6.00 1.83
C ILE A 86 -10.46 4.93 0.83
N HIS A 87 -9.74 3.93 1.33
CA HIS A 87 -9.32 2.76 0.56
C HIS A 87 -10.45 1.74 0.48
N ARG A 88 -10.85 1.39 -0.75
CA ARG A 88 -11.95 0.48 -1.07
C ARG A 88 -11.44 -0.68 -1.90
N VAL A 89 -12.21 -1.76 -1.91
CA VAL A 89 -11.94 -2.91 -2.75
C VAL A 89 -12.80 -2.88 -4.02
N ALA A 90 -12.16 -3.07 -5.18
CA ALA A 90 -12.85 -3.32 -6.44
C ALA A 90 -13.29 -4.79 -6.50
N ARG A 91 -14.52 -5.08 -6.04
CA ARG A 91 -15.10 -6.42 -5.99
C ARG A 91 -15.08 -7.12 -7.37
N GLY A 92 -14.83 -8.43 -7.37
CA GLY A 92 -14.77 -9.27 -8.57
C GLY A 92 -13.47 -9.13 -9.36
N THR A 93 -12.44 -8.48 -8.82
CA THR A 93 -11.16 -8.27 -9.51
C THR A 93 -10.02 -9.06 -8.90
N VAL A 94 -9.10 -9.49 -9.76
CA VAL A 94 -7.88 -10.19 -9.36
C VAL A 94 -6.68 -9.51 -10.01
N ARG A 95 -5.63 -9.24 -9.23
CA ARG A 95 -4.33 -8.83 -9.76
C ARG A 95 -3.32 -9.96 -9.65
N PHE A 96 -2.73 -10.28 -10.79
CA PHE A 96 -1.66 -11.26 -10.92
C PHE A 96 -0.31 -10.54 -10.86
N GLU A 97 0.56 -10.97 -9.95
CA GLU A 97 1.90 -10.41 -9.79
C GLU A 97 2.97 -11.50 -9.90
N ARG A 98 3.84 -11.38 -10.91
CA ARG A 98 4.97 -12.30 -11.07
C ARG A 98 6.10 -11.93 -10.11
N ARG A 99 6.43 -12.81 -9.19
CA ARG A 99 7.61 -12.70 -8.32
C ARG A 99 8.86 -13.13 -9.10
N LYS A 100 9.76 -12.17 -9.33
CA LYS A 100 11.06 -12.41 -9.98
C LYS A 100 12.00 -13.14 -9.00
N PRO A 101 12.93 -13.97 -9.50
CA PRO A 101 13.93 -14.63 -8.65
C PRO A 101 14.93 -13.65 -8.02
N GLY A 102 15.05 -12.43 -8.55
CA GLY A 102 15.90 -11.37 -8.01
C GLY A 102 15.45 -9.98 -8.46
N GLY A 103 16.01 -8.95 -7.82
CA GLY A 103 15.74 -7.54 -8.16
C GLY A 103 14.36 -7.03 -7.71
N SER A 104 13.74 -7.69 -6.72
CA SER A 104 12.52 -7.18 -6.10
C SER A 104 12.85 -5.97 -5.22
N LEU A 105 12.26 -4.81 -5.53
CA LEU A 105 12.38 -3.62 -4.70
C LEU A 105 11.90 -3.88 -3.27
N ASN A 106 10.82 -4.65 -3.13
CA ASN A 106 10.28 -4.98 -1.82
C ASN A 106 11.30 -5.80 -0.98
N VAL A 107 11.92 -6.83 -1.58
CA VAL A 107 12.96 -7.62 -0.90
C VAL A 107 14.20 -6.76 -0.58
N ALA A 108 14.56 -5.83 -1.46
CA ALA A 108 15.69 -4.93 -1.23
C ALA A 108 15.45 -4.02 -0.01
N HIS A 109 14.24 -3.48 0.16
CA HIS A 109 13.87 -2.73 1.37
C HIS A 109 13.90 -3.61 2.63
N GLN A 110 13.37 -4.84 2.58
CA GLN A 110 13.45 -5.78 3.72
C GLN A 110 14.89 -6.03 4.14
N ASN A 111 15.77 -6.34 3.18
CA ASN A 111 17.18 -6.63 3.43
C ASN A 111 17.93 -5.41 3.98
N ALA A 112 17.52 -4.20 3.62
CA ALA A 112 18.08 -2.95 4.14
C ALA A 112 17.49 -2.54 5.51
N GLY A 113 16.56 -3.32 6.09
CA GLY A 113 15.91 -2.97 7.35
C GLY A 113 15.04 -1.71 7.25
N ALA A 114 14.46 -1.44 6.08
CA ALA A 114 13.68 -0.24 5.85
C ALA A 114 12.40 -0.22 6.70
N VAL A 115 12.07 0.96 7.22
CA VAL A 115 10.83 1.23 7.96
C VAL A 115 10.02 2.31 7.26
N ILE A 116 8.71 2.36 7.51
CA ILE A 116 7.89 3.44 6.96
C ILE A 116 8.36 4.80 7.47
N ARG A 117 8.21 5.83 6.64
CA ARG A 117 8.47 7.21 7.07
C ARG A 117 7.49 7.61 8.18
N PRO A 118 7.87 8.59 9.03
CA PRO A 118 6.89 9.29 9.85
C PRO A 118 5.69 9.72 8.99
N SER A 119 4.49 9.49 9.50
CA SER A 119 3.25 9.74 8.77
C SER A 119 2.27 10.49 9.65
N PHE A 120 1.57 11.47 9.06
CA PHE A 120 0.52 12.22 9.76
C PHE A 120 -0.60 11.32 10.27
N PHE A 121 -0.79 10.16 9.67
CA PHE A 121 -1.75 9.16 10.12
C PHE A 121 -1.47 8.70 11.55
N PHE A 122 -0.21 8.43 11.89
CA PHE A 122 0.15 7.93 13.23
C PHE A 122 0.23 9.03 14.28
N GLU A 123 0.31 10.29 13.87
CA GLU A 123 0.21 11.44 14.78
C GLU A 123 -1.21 11.64 15.32
N HIS A 124 -2.22 11.08 14.64
CA HIS A 124 -3.64 11.29 14.91
C HIS A 124 -4.45 9.99 15.08
N LEU A 125 -3.76 8.86 15.32
CA LEU A 125 -4.36 7.53 15.40
C LEU A 125 -5.22 7.32 16.66
#